data_AF-A0A7S9ZBR3-F1
#
_entry.id   AF-A0A7S9ZBR3-F1
#
_cell.length_a   1.000
_cell.length_b   1.000
_cell.length_c   1.000
_cell.angle_alpha   90.00
_cell.angle_beta   90.00
_cell.angle_gamma   90.00
#
_symmetry.space_group_name_H-M   'P 1'
#
loop_
_entity.id
_entity.type
_entity.pdbx_description
1 polymer ?
#
loop_
_entity_poly.entity_id
_entity_poly.type
_entity_poly.pdbx_seq_one_letter_code
_entity_poly.pdbx_strand_id
1 'polypeptide(L)'
;MLLREIIEADKKVTSYGTWERGTIPRASFPLRKKKMQQSQEWYWRIIEFKALDNDFIILIRVNERIQEYYAYLGHKRDDGMAVLCSHDLHVSHKNWHCHFIKGDVTRVETGYLRDREHMIYHPSGGVEIECTTAFTINLSNAVKHAAVRFRFQEPEQSELFA
;
A
#
# COMPACT_ATOMS: atom_id res chain seq x y z
N MET A 1 1.00 10.88 16.45
CA MET A 1 1.65 9.62 16.00
C MET A 1 2.31 9.90 14.66
N LEU A 2 3.60 9.58 14.50
CA LEU A 2 4.34 9.75 13.26
C LEU A 2 4.32 8.45 12.45
N LEU A 3 4.39 8.55 11.13
CA LEU A 3 4.45 7.38 10.24
C LEU A 3 5.59 6.42 10.62
N ARG A 4 6.77 6.96 10.97
CA ARG A 4 7.92 6.16 11.39
C ARG A 4 7.60 5.26 12.59
N GLU A 5 6.86 5.76 13.57
CA GLU A 5 6.49 5.00 14.77
C GLU A 5 5.63 3.78 14.40
N ILE A 6 4.70 3.93 13.44
CA ILE A 6 3.87 2.84 12.94
C ILE A 6 4.71 1.80 12.18
N ILE A 7 5.64 2.25 11.35
CA ILE A 7 6.52 1.37 10.57
C ILE A 7 7.46 0.59 11.50
N GLU A 8 7.96 1.20 12.57
CA GLU A 8 8.90 0.58 13.50
C GLU A 8 8.22 -0.26 14.60
N ALA A 9 6.94 -0.02 14.88
CA ALA A 9 6.19 -0.77 15.88
C ALA A 9 6.03 -2.26 15.55
N ASP A 10 5.92 -3.08 16.60
CA ASP A 10 5.53 -4.48 16.50
C ASP A 10 4.12 -4.59 15.91
N LYS A 11 3.97 -5.46 14.91
CA LYS A 11 2.73 -5.65 14.17
C LYS A 11 2.20 -7.05 14.42
N LYS A 12 0.95 -7.12 14.86
CA LYS A 12 0.20 -8.37 14.91
C LYS A 12 -0.66 -8.46 13.65
N VAL A 13 -0.21 -9.22 12.67
CA VAL A 13 -1.02 -9.50 11.47
C VAL A 13 -2.24 -10.30 11.90
N THR A 14 -3.42 -9.84 11.50
CA THR A 14 -4.70 -10.49 11.81
C THR A 14 -5.30 -11.21 10.61
N SER A 15 -4.88 -10.85 9.39
CA SER A 15 -5.27 -11.50 8.15
C SER A 15 -4.28 -11.17 7.04
N TYR A 16 -3.91 -12.16 6.22
CA TYR A 16 -3.18 -11.93 4.96
C TYR A 16 -4.09 -11.79 3.73
N GLY A 17 -5.38 -12.10 3.90
CA GLY A 17 -6.37 -12.11 2.82
C GLY A 17 -6.02 -13.04 1.66
N THR A 18 -6.83 -13.00 0.60
CA THR A 18 -6.62 -13.74 -0.65
C THR A 18 -6.27 -12.78 -1.78
N TRP A 19 -5.70 -13.31 -2.87
CA TRP A 19 -5.57 -12.55 -4.11
C TRP A 19 -6.90 -12.49 -4.84
N GLU A 20 -7.34 -11.28 -5.17
CA GLU A 20 -8.52 -10.99 -5.96
C GLU A 20 -8.14 -10.23 -7.24
N ARG A 21 -9.10 -10.08 -8.16
CA ARG A 21 -8.92 -9.39 -9.44
C ARG A 21 -9.96 -8.30 -9.68
N GLY A 22 -9.59 -7.29 -10.46
CA GLY A 22 -10.52 -6.26 -10.91
C GLY A 22 -10.86 -5.21 -9.84
N THR A 23 -12.14 -4.87 -9.70
CA THR A 23 -12.56 -3.73 -8.87
C THR A 23 -12.43 -4.05 -7.38
N ILE A 24 -11.74 -3.18 -6.64
CA ILE A 24 -11.61 -3.30 -5.18
C ILE A 24 -12.92 -2.81 -4.52
N PRO A 25 -13.61 -3.64 -3.72
CA PRO A 25 -14.81 -3.23 -3.01
C PRO A 25 -14.53 -2.06 -2.06
N ARG A 26 -15.47 -1.13 -1.95
CA ARG A 26 -15.36 0.03 -1.03
C ARG A 26 -15.26 -0.43 0.43
N ALA A 27 -15.88 -1.56 0.78
CA ALA A 27 -15.79 -2.12 2.13
C ALA A 27 -14.36 -2.58 2.47
N SER A 28 -13.64 -3.14 1.51
CA SER A 28 -12.27 -3.63 1.70
C SER A 28 -11.24 -2.50 1.74
N PHE A 29 -11.48 -1.40 1.02
CA PHE A 29 -10.60 -0.22 1.04
C PHE A 29 -11.41 1.09 0.98
N PRO A 30 -11.83 1.63 2.14
CA PRO A 30 -12.82 2.71 2.21
C PRO A 30 -12.30 4.08 1.72
N LEU A 31 -12.58 4.40 0.46
CA LEU A 31 -12.36 5.73 -0.12
C LEU A 31 -13.68 6.50 -0.29
N ARG A 32 -13.68 7.82 -0.03
CA ARG A 32 -14.87 8.70 -0.08
C ARG A 32 -15.32 9.00 -1.51
N LYS A 33 -14.39 9.39 -2.40
CA LYS A 33 -14.73 10.02 -3.68
C LYS A 33 -14.70 9.10 -4.90
N LYS A 34 -13.91 8.02 -4.89
CA LYS A 34 -13.73 7.18 -6.08
C LYS A 34 -13.54 5.72 -5.70
N LYS A 35 -14.32 4.83 -6.33
CA LYS A 35 -13.99 3.40 -6.36
C LYS A 35 -12.67 3.24 -7.12
N MET A 36 -11.75 2.41 -6.61
CA MET A 36 -10.60 2.00 -7.40
C MET A 36 -11.06 0.99 -8.46
N GLN A 37 -11.59 1.53 -9.56
CA GLN A 37 -11.87 0.76 -10.76
C GLN A 37 -10.55 0.36 -11.39
N GLN A 38 -10.37 -0.95 -11.55
CA GLN A 38 -9.21 -1.54 -12.19
C GLN A 38 -9.70 -2.55 -13.23
N SER A 39 -8.94 -2.66 -14.32
CA SER A 39 -9.16 -3.73 -15.29
C SER A 39 -8.95 -5.09 -14.62
N GLN A 40 -9.47 -6.15 -15.23
CA GLN A 40 -9.30 -7.53 -14.74
C GLN A 40 -7.83 -7.99 -14.70
N GLU A 41 -6.90 -7.24 -15.27
CA GLU A 41 -5.47 -7.53 -15.28
C GLU A 41 -4.75 -7.14 -13.99
N TRP A 42 -5.42 -6.35 -13.14
CA TRP A 42 -4.92 -6.04 -11.82
C TRP A 42 -5.30 -7.13 -10.84
N TYR A 43 -4.28 -7.63 -10.15
CA TYR A 43 -4.43 -8.43 -8.95
C TYR A 43 -4.28 -7.52 -7.74
N TRP A 44 -5.07 -7.79 -6.70
CA TRP A 44 -4.97 -7.07 -5.44
C TRP A 44 -5.18 -7.99 -4.25
N ARG A 45 -4.59 -7.64 -3.12
CA ARG A 45 -4.69 -8.36 -1.85
C ARG A 45 -4.75 -7.36 -0.70
N ILE A 46 -5.55 -7.68 0.31
CA ILE A 46 -5.65 -6.91 1.55
C ILE A 46 -5.00 -7.70 2.68
N ILE A 47 -4.09 -7.04 3.40
CA ILE A 47 -3.50 -7.54 4.65
C ILE A 47 -3.97 -6.63 5.77
N GLU A 48 -4.37 -7.20 6.89
CA GLU A 48 -4.83 -6.47 8.07
C GLU A 48 -3.92 -6.76 9.25
N PHE A 49 -3.62 -5.73 10.04
CA PHE A 49 -2.79 -5.90 11.23
C PHE A 49 -3.12 -4.84 12.30
N LYS A 50 -2.68 -5.11 13.52
CA LYS A 50 -2.72 -4.17 14.65
C LYS A 50 -1.32 -3.72 15.03
N ALA A 51 -1.18 -2.44 15.37
CA ALA A 51 0.04 -1.85 15.96
C ALA A 51 -0.35 -0.62 16.78
N LEU A 52 0.36 -0.34 17.88
CA LEU A 52 0.11 0.86 18.70
C LEU A 52 -1.38 1.05 19.06
N ASP A 53 -2.09 -0.04 19.40
CA ASP A 53 -3.53 -0.07 19.68
C ASP A 53 -4.46 0.45 18.55
N ASN A 54 -3.97 0.44 17.31
CA ASN A 54 -4.70 0.89 16.13
C ASN A 54 -4.81 -0.23 15.09
N ASP A 55 -5.90 -0.20 14.31
CA ASP A 55 -6.13 -1.10 13.19
C ASP A 55 -5.58 -0.51 11.88
N PHE A 56 -4.83 -1.34 11.15
CA PHE A 56 -4.21 -0.97 9.89
C PHE A 56 -4.55 -1.96 8.79
N ILE A 57 -4.40 -1.48 7.57
CA ILE A 57 -4.60 -2.24 6.35
C ILE A 57 -3.49 -1.97 5.36
N ILE A 58 -3.03 -3.00 4.67
CA ILE A 58 -2.15 -2.89 3.53
C ILE A 58 -2.90 -3.37 2.30
N LEU A 59 -3.02 -2.50 1.30
CA LEU A 59 -3.50 -2.87 -0.02
C LEU A 59 -2.31 -3.06 -0.93
N ILE A 60 -2.13 -4.28 -1.42
CA ILE A 60 -1.14 -4.60 -2.45
C ILE A 60 -1.86 -4.70 -3.79
N ARG A 61 -1.26 -4.15 -4.84
CA ARG A 61 -1.75 -4.26 -6.21
C ARG A 61 -0.59 -4.58 -7.16
N VAL A 62 -0.84 -5.50 -8.09
CA VAL A 62 0.14 -5.92 -9.09
C VAL A 62 -0.52 -5.97 -10.45
N ASN A 63 0.16 -5.45 -11.47
CA ASN A 63 -0.14 -5.72 -12.85
C ASN A 63 1.17 -6.03 -13.59
N GLU A 64 1.42 -7.32 -13.84
CA GLU A 64 2.65 -7.79 -14.47
C GLU A 64 2.73 -7.39 -15.96
N ARG A 65 1.59 -7.17 -16.62
CA ARG A 65 1.53 -6.82 -18.04
C ARG A 65 2.05 -5.40 -18.30
N ILE A 66 1.59 -4.43 -17.50
CA ILE A 66 2.06 -3.04 -17.58
C ILE A 66 3.21 -2.75 -16.61
N GLN A 67 3.66 -3.79 -15.89
CA GLN A 67 4.82 -3.75 -15.00
C GLN A 67 4.68 -2.66 -13.92
N GLU A 68 3.54 -2.69 -13.22
CA GLU A 68 3.23 -1.79 -12.13
C GLU A 68 2.93 -2.53 -10.82
N TYR A 69 3.39 -1.94 -9.73
CA TYR A 69 3.14 -2.41 -8.37
C TYR A 69 2.83 -1.25 -7.44
N TYR A 70 1.90 -1.50 -6.52
CA TYR A 70 1.60 -0.59 -5.43
C TYR A 70 1.43 -1.35 -4.11
N ALA A 71 1.92 -0.78 -3.03
CA ALA A 71 1.57 -1.19 -1.67
C ALA A 71 1.18 0.04 -0.87
N TYR A 72 -0.08 0.15 -0.44
CA TYR A 72 -0.60 1.27 0.35
C TYR A 72 -0.75 0.86 1.81
N LEU A 73 -0.27 1.68 2.73
CA LEU A 73 -0.55 1.57 4.16
C LEU A 73 -1.71 2.50 4.53
N GLY A 74 -2.80 1.94 5.06
CA GLY A 74 -3.96 2.65 5.55
C GLY A 74 -4.16 2.48 7.05
N HIS A 75 -4.62 3.54 7.72
CA HIS A 75 -5.05 3.56 9.11
C HIS A 75 -6.57 3.57 9.17
N LYS A 76 -7.17 2.53 9.76
CA LYS A 76 -8.62 2.43 9.95
C LYS A 76 -9.04 3.31 11.14
N ARG A 77 -10.14 4.02 10.98
CA ARG A 77 -10.74 4.93 11.96
C ARG A 77 -12.25 4.84 11.91
N ASP A 78 -12.92 5.37 12.93
CA ASP A 78 -14.38 5.39 13.00
C ASP A 78 -15.02 6.14 11.81
N ASP A 79 -14.34 7.18 11.30
CA ASP A 79 -14.81 8.02 10.20
C ASP A 79 -14.31 7.57 8.81
N GLY A 80 -13.60 6.43 8.72
CA GLY A 80 -13.13 5.83 7.47
C GLY A 80 -11.68 5.33 7.53
N MET A 81 -10.94 5.55 6.45
CA MET A 81 -9.54 5.12 6.37
C MET A 81 -8.66 6.26 5.84
N ALA A 82 -7.57 6.55 6.53
CA ALA A 82 -6.54 7.49 6.08
C ALA A 82 -5.38 6.71 5.43
N VAL A 83 -5.00 7.06 4.19
CA VAL A 83 -3.81 6.47 3.55
C VAL A 83 -2.57 7.23 4.01
N LEU A 84 -1.65 6.50 4.65
CA LEU A 84 -0.48 7.10 5.30
C LEU A 84 0.78 7.05 4.43
N CYS A 85 0.91 6.01 3.62
CA CYS A 85 2.07 5.81 2.76
C CYS A 85 1.72 4.90 1.58
N SER A 86 2.41 5.05 0.46
CA SER A 86 2.46 4.05 -0.59
C SER A 86 3.88 3.85 -1.11
N HIS A 87 4.23 2.61 -1.43
CA HIS A 87 5.41 2.27 -2.20
C HIS A 87 4.98 1.82 -3.59
N ASP A 88 5.52 2.47 -4.60
CA ASP A 88 5.05 2.41 -5.97
C ASP A 88 6.24 2.02 -6.86
N LEU A 89 6.06 1.08 -7.79
CA LEU A 89 7.04 0.75 -8.83
C LEU A 89 6.38 0.90 -10.19
N HIS A 90 6.96 1.76 -11.03
CA HIS A 90 6.54 2.00 -12.41
C HIS A 90 7.75 1.97 -13.33
N VAL A 91 8.07 0.81 -13.89
CA VAL A 91 9.28 0.68 -14.73
C VAL A 91 9.19 1.45 -16.05
N SER A 92 8.00 1.91 -16.44
CA SER A 92 7.81 2.69 -17.67
C SER A 92 8.15 4.16 -17.55
N HIS A 93 8.11 4.76 -16.34
CA HIS A 93 8.22 6.22 -16.22
C HIS A 93 8.69 6.81 -14.88
N LYS A 94 8.71 6.04 -13.77
CA LYS A 94 9.08 6.60 -12.44
C LYS A 94 9.96 5.71 -11.58
N ASN A 95 10.14 4.45 -11.95
CA ASN A 95 10.83 3.46 -11.14
C ASN A 95 10.23 3.37 -9.72
N TRP A 96 11.00 2.88 -8.75
CA TRP A 96 10.63 2.86 -7.33
C TRP A 96 10.51 4.27 -6.78
N HIS A 97 9.38 4.56 -6.17
CA HIS A 97 9.17 5.78 -5.39
C HIS A 97 8.19 5.52 -4.25
N CYS A 98 8.01 6.51 -3.39
CA CYS A 98 7.02 6.46 -2.33
C CYS A 98 6.23 7.76 -2.24
N HIS A 99 5.01 7.65 -1.73
CA HIS A 99 4.19 8.76 -1.27
C HIS A 99 3.99 8.56 0.22
N PHE A 100 4.12 9.59 1.04
CA PHE A 100 3.99 9.42 2.49
C PHE A 100 3.57 10.70 3.19
N ILE A 101 2.86 10.53 4.30
CA ILE A 101 2.43 11.61 5.17
C ILE A 101 3.63 12.16 5.95
N LYS A 102 3.79 13.48 5.93
CA LYS A 102 4.71 14.20 6.79
C LYS A 102 3.97 14.75 8.02
N GLY A 103 4.53 14.54 9.20
CA GLY A 103 3.96 15.04 10.46
C GLY A 103 3.03 14.03 11.13
N ASP A 104 2.06 14.54 11.88
CA ASP A 104 1.14 13.73 12.67
C ASP A 104 0.08 13.06 11.80
N VAL A 105 0.12 11.73 11.76
CA VAL A 105 -0.79 10.94 10.91
C VAL A 105 -2.24 11.07 11.33
N THR A 106 -2.54 11.45 12.58
CA THR A 106 -3.92 11.60 13.07
C THR A 106 -4.66 12.76 12.38
N ARG A 107 -3.93 13.70 11.78
CA ARG A 107 -4.48 14.88 11.09
C ARG A 107 -4.81 14.63 9.61
N VAL A 108 -4.45 13.46 9.09
CA VAL A 108 -4.65 13.08 7.68
C VAL A 108 -6.13 12.87 7.40
N GLU A 109 -6.61 13.42 6.28
CA GLU A 109 -8.01 13.30 5.86
C GLU A 109 -8.36 11.85 5.47
N THR A 110 -9.48 11.35 6.00
CA THR A 110 -9.97 10.00 5.67
C THR A 110 -10.68 9.95 4.33
N GLY A 111 -10.59 8.80 3.66
CA GLY A 111 -11.28 8.52 2.41
C GLY A 111 -10.58 9.03 1.15
N TYR A 112 -9.35 9.50 1.27
CA TYR A 112 -8.52 9.90 0.13
C TYR A 112 -7.36 8.95 -0.04
N LEU A 113 -7.05 8.62 -1.29
CA LEU A 113 -5.84 7.85 -1.60
C LEU A 113 -4.57 8.67 -1.35
N ARG A 114 -4.67 9.99 -1.56
CA ARG A 114 -3.60 10.96 -1.33
C ARG A 114 -4.20 12.22 -0.72
N ASP A 115 -3.88 12.47 0.54
CA ASP A 115 -4.14 13.75 1.19
C ASP A 115 -3.15 14.78 0.65
N ARG A 116 -3.64 15.77 -0.10
CA ARG A 116 -2.78 16.75 -0.79
C ARG A 116 -2.11 17.73 0.16
N GLU A 117 -2.63 17.91 1.37
CA GLU A 117 -2.06 18.84 2.33
C GLU A 117 -0.86 18.22 3.07
N HIS A 118 -0.94 16.92 3.35
CA HIS A 118 0.01 16.24 4.23
C HIS A 118 0.94 15.24 3.51
N MET A 119 0.56 14.75 2.32
CA MET A 119 1.32 13.75 1.60
C MET A 119 2.37 14.38 0.67
N ILE A 120 3.61 13.94 0.84
CA ILE A 120 4.71 14.24 -0.07
C ILE A 120 5.14 12.99 -0.83
N TYR A 121 5.93 13.14 -1.87
CA TYR A 121 6.48 12.02 -2.64
C TYR A 121 8.01 12.07 -2.64
N HIS A 122 8.65 10.91 -2.72
CA HIS A 122 10.10 10.78 -2.82
C HIS A 122 10.48 9.66 -3.81
N PRO A 123 11.52 9.84 -4.65
CA PRO A 123 12.33 11.05 -4.82
C PRO A 123 11.52 12.25 -5.34
N SER A 124 11.74 13.42 -4.73
CA SER A 124 11.05 14.67 -5.06
C SER A 124 11.91 15.52 -5.99
N GLY A 125 11.31 16.04 -7.07
CA GLY A 125 11.88 17.12 -7.87
C GLY A 125 12.56 16.68 -9.14
N GLY A 126 11.79 16.56 -10.23
CA GLY A 126 12.17 16.82 -11.63
C GLY A 126 13.38 16.11 -12.25
N VAL A 127 14.21 15.40 -11.48
CA VAL A 127 15.31 14.60 -11.98
C VAL A 127 14.67 13.49 -12.79
N GLU A 128 14.96 13.49 -14.08
CA GLU A 128 14.57 12.41 -14.96
C GLU A 128 15.27 11.15 -14.44
N ILE A 129 14.50 10.27 -13.80
CA ILE A 129 15.03 9.02 -13.28
C ILE A 129 15.05 8.06 -14.45
N GLU A 130 16.24 7.75 -14.94
CA GLU A 130 16.40 6.69 -15.93
C GLU A 130 15.77 5.41 -15.37
N CYS A 131 14.77 4.89 -16.09
CA CYS A 131 13.99 3.74 -15.66
C CYS A 131 14.75 2.44 -15.96
N THR A 132 15.80 2.17 -15.20
CA THR A 132 16.69 1.01 -15.39
C THR A 132 16.28 -0.23 -14.60
N THR A 133 15.30 -0.11 -13.69
CA THR A 133 14.87 -1.24 -12.86
C THR A 133 14.03 -2.22 -13.67
N ALA A 134 14.48 -3.47 -13.73
CA ALA A 134 13.67 -4.56 -14.24
C ALA A 134 12.46 -4.84 -13.33
N PHE A 135 11.30 -5.09 -13.93
CA PHE A 135 10.12 -5.48 -13.17
C PHE A 135 10.20 -6.96 -12.77
N THR A 136 10.51 -7.21 -11.50
CA THR A 136 10.64 -8.58 -10.95
C THR A 136 9.51 -8.96 -10.00
N ILE A 137 8.49 -8.08 -9.86
CA ILE A 137 7.38 -8.31 -8.94
C ILE A 137 6.33 -9.19 -9.59
N ASN A 138 5.88 -10.21 -8.87
CA ASN A 138 4.76 -11.07 -9.25
C ASN A 138 3.96 -11.46 -8.02
N LEU A 139 2.87 -12.22 -8.19
CA LEU A 139 1.99 -12.59 -7.07
C LEU A 139 2.68 -13.39 -5.97
N SER A 140 3.76 -14.12 -6.28
CA SER A 140 4.49 -14.95 -5.30
C SER A 140 5.41 -14.12 -4.39
N ASN A 141 5.87 -12.94 -4.82
CA ASN A 141 6.81 -12.11 -4.06
C ASN A 141 6.28 -10.71 -3.68
N ALA A 142 5.13 -10.30 -4.21
CA ALA A 142 4.54 -8.98 -3.96
C ALA A 142 4.26 -8.72 -2.47
N VAL A 143 3.85 -9.74 -1.72
CA VAL A 143 3.65 -9.65 -0.26
C VAL A 143 4.97 -9.45 0.46
N LYS A 144 6.02 -10.20 0.09
CA LYS A 144 7.38 -10.05 0.63
C LYS A 144 7.91 -8.63 0.43
N HIS A 145 7.70 -8.04 -0.75
CA HIS A 145 8.07 -6.65 -0.98
C HIS A 145 7.33 -5.68 -0.03
N ALA A 146 6.03 -5.87 0.19
CA ALA A 146 5.29 -5.05 1.15
C ALA A 146 5.77 -5.28 2.59
N ALA A 147 6.06 -6.53 2.98
CA ALA A 147 6.54 -6.92 4.29
C ALA A 147 7.86 -6.23 4.65
N VAL A 148 8.79 -6.17 3.71
CA VAL A 148 10.06 -5.43 3.91
C VAL A 148 9.81 -3.93 4.09
N ARG A 149 8.92 -3.33 3.30
CA ARG A 149 8.66 -1.87 3.34
C ARG A 149 7.90 -1.43 4.59
N PHE A 150 6.91 -2.22 5.00
CA PHE A 150 6.04 -1.91 6.14
C PHE A 150 6.40 -2.66 7.41
N ARG A 151 7.44 -3.50 7.39
CA ARG A 151 8.00 -4.26 8.54
C ARG A 151 6.91 -5.05 9.28
N PHE A 152 6.16 -5.87 8.56
CA PHE A 152 5.27 -6.89 9.14
C PHE A 152 5.82 -8.29 8.83
N GLN A 153 5.39 -9.30 9.59
CA GLN A 153 5.81 -10.69 9.38
C GLN A 153 5.32 -11.18 8.01
N GLU A 154 6.18 -11.85 7.24
CA GLU A 154 5.75 -12.48 5.99
C GLU A 154 4.81 -13.67 6.31
N PRO A 155 3.77 -13.90 5.49
CA PRO A 155 2.94 -15.09 5.63
C PRO A 155 3.78 -16.36 5.47
N GLU A 156 3.40 -17.41 6.20
CA GLU A 156 3.89 -18.74 5.87
C GLU A 156 3.40 -19.15 4.47
N GLN A 157 4.09 -20.10 3.83
CA GLN A 157 3.76 -20.51 2.46
C GLN A 157 2.31 -20.98 2.30
N SER A 158 1.74 -21.58 3.36
CA SER A 158 0.34 -21.99 3.44
C SER A 158 -0.65 -20.83 3.37
N GLU A 159 -0.30 -19.67 3.92
CA GLU A 159 -1.15 -18.47 3.99
C GLU A 159 -1.09 -17.63 2.70
N LEU A 160 -0.12 -17.90 1.81
CA LEU A 160 -0.01 -17.19 0.53
C LEU A 160 -1.10 -17.57 -0.47
N PHE A 161 -1.65 -18.78 -0.36
CA PHE A 161 -2.58 -19.37 -1.33
C PHE A 161 -3.91 -19.87 -0.72
N ALA A 162 -4.06 -19.80 0.60
CA ALA A 162 -5.34 -19.97 1.28
C ALA A 162 -6.26 -18.77 1.00
#